data_AF-X1S8S0-F1
#
_entry.id   AF-X1S8S0-F1
#
_cell.length_a   1.000
_cell.length_b   1.000
_cell.length_c   1.000
_cell.angle_alpha   90.00
_cell.angle_beta   90.00
_cell.angle_gamma   90.00
#
_symmetry.space_group_name_H-M   'P 1'
#
loop_
_entity.id
_entity.type
_entity.pdbx_description
1 polymer ?
#
loop_
_entity_poly.entity_id
_entity_poly.type
_entity_poly.pdbx_seq_one_letter_code
_entity_poly.pdbx_strand_id
1 'polypeptide(L)' 'IVIKPKVEPMTKLEPVVAIGNLKVNLTVENDGYIEVNFKIHKSQKRLLEKILQDTIYL' A
#
# COMPACT_ATOMS: atom_id res chain seq x y z
N ILE A 1 -24.48 16.94 -25.85
CA ILE A 1 -23.53 17.47 -24.85
C ILE A 1 -22.82 16.27 -24.23
N VAL A 2 -21.51 16.13 -24.42
CA VAL A 2 -20.74 15.02 -23.84
C VAL A 2 -20.39 15.40 -22.40
N ILE A 3 -20.97 14.70 -21.43
CA ILE A 3 -20.68 14.90 -20.01
C ILE A 3 -19.37 14.17 -19.71
N LYS A 4 -18.27 14.90 -19.55
CA LYS A 4 -16.99 14.32 -19.11
C LYS A 4 -17.09 14.02 -17.61
N PRO A 5 -16.71 12.82 -17.14
CA PRO A 5 -16.69 12.52 -15.71
C PRO A 5 -15.71 13.47 -15.01
N LYS A 6 -16.18 14.09 -13.93
CA LYS A 6 -15.39 14.97 -13.07
C LYS A 6 -14.41 14.09 -12.30
N VAL A 7 -13.13 14.15 -12.64
CA VAL A 7 -12.07 13.47 -11.88
C VAL A 7 -11.84 14.27 -10.61
N GLU A 8 -12.17 13.69 -9.45
CA GLU A 8 -11.82 14.28 -8.17
C GLU A 8 -10.34 14.04 -7.88
N PRO A 9 -9.59 15.07 -7.46
CA PRO A 9 -8.19 14.89 -7.10
C PRO A 9 -8.10 13.95 -5.92
N MET A 10 -7.27 12.91 -6.03
CA MET A 10 -7.01 11.99 -4.92
C MET A 10 -6.59 12.81 -3.69
N THR A 11 -7.35 12.66 -2.60
CA THR A 11 -7.02 13.22 -1.30
C THR A 11 -5.58 12.84 -0.97
N LYS A 12 -4.77 13.84 -0.62
CA LYS A 12 -3.35 13.68 -0.32
C LYS A 12 -3.23 12.74 0.89
N LEU A 13 -2.94 11.47 0.64
CA LEU A 13 -2.70 10.47 1.70
C LEU A 13 -1.54 10.99 2.55
N GLU A 14 -1.72 11.01 3.87
CA GLU A 14 -0.65 11.35 4.82
C GLU A 14 0.57 10.46 4.55
N PRO A 15 1.80 10.99 4.73
CA PRO A 15 3.00 10.34 4.24
C PRO A 15 3.14 8.93 4.82
N VAL A 16 2.92 7.97 3.94
CA VAL A 16 3.21 6.55 4.14
C VAL A 16 4.61 6.43 4.69
N VAL A 17 4.78 5.68 5.79
CA VAL A 17 6.09 5.38 6.37
C VAL A 17 7.02 4.89 5.26
N ALA A 18 8.00 5.73 4.89
CA ALA A 18 8.89 5.44 3.79
C ALA A 18 9.89 4.35 4.23
N ILE A 19 9.58 3.10 3.91
CA ILE A 19 10.50 1.98 4.08
C ILE A 19 11.59 2.11 3.01
N GLY A 20 12.70 2.73 3.36
CA GLY A 20 13.87 2.85 2.49
C GLY A 20 14.39 1.46 2.12
N ASN A 21 14.18 1.05 0.86
CA ASN A 21 14.45 -0.28 0.27
C ASN A 21 13.32 -1.33 0.36
N LEU A 22 12.07 -0.91 0.18
CA LEU A 22 10.96 -1.82 -0.05
C LEU A 22 10.93 -2.30 -1.52
N LYS A 23 10.92 -3.62 -1.74
CA LYS A 23 10.51 -4.21 -3.03
C LYS A 23 9.06 -4.68 -2.91
N VAL A 24 8.21 -4.19 -3.79
CA VAL A 24 6.78 -4.54 -3.86
C VAL A 24 6.53 -5.30 -5.15
N ASN A 25 5.97 -6.50 -5.04
CA ASN A 25 5.38 -7.21 -6.17
C ASN A 25 3.86 -7.20 -5.99
N LEU A 26 3.15 -6.73 -7.02
CA LEU A 26 1.70 -6.69 -7.06
C LEU A 26 1.21 -7.70 -8.09
N THR A 27 0.37 -8.63 -7.66
CA THR A 27 -0.32 -9.58 -8.55
C THR A 27 -1.81 -9.34 -8.42
N VAL A 28 -2.51 -9.20 -9.54
CA VAL A 28 -3.98 -9.23 -9.55
C VAL A 28 -4.38 -10.64 -9.92
N GLU A 29 -5.06 -11.31 -9.00
CA GLU A 29 -5.53 -12.66 -9.20
C GLU A 29 -6.88 -12.66 -9.93
N ASN A 30 -7.14 -13.70 -10.72
CA ASN A 30 -8.33 -13.80 -11.56
C ASN A 30 -9.63 -14.06 -10.76
N ASP A 31 -9.51 -14.29 -9.45
CA ASP A 31 -10.60 -14.46 -8.51
C ASP A 31 -11.00 -13.14 -7.81
N GLY A 32 -10.43 -12.01 -8.26
CA GLY A 32 -10.75 -10.68 -7.77
C GLY A 32 -9.92 -10.23 -6.57
N TYR A 33 -8.93 -11.00 -6.16
CA TYR A 33 -8.01 -10.63 -5.09
C TYR A 33 -6.77 -9.90 -5.64
N ILE A 34 -6.18 -9.06 -4.80
CA ILE A 34 -4.89 -8.41 -5.05
C ILE A 34 -3.91 -8.99 -4.05
N GLU A 35 -2.89 -9.68 -4.55
CA GLU A 35 -1.78 -10.16 -3.74
C GLU A 35 -0.66 -9.11 -3.74
N VAL A 36 -0.25 -8.69 -2.54
CA VAL A 36 0.84 -7.74 -2.36
C VAL A 36 1.97 -8.41 -1.58
N ASN A 37 3.09 -8.64 -2.27
CA ASN A 37 4.27 -9.25 -1.69
C ASN A 37 5.33 -8.19 -1.39
N PHE A 38 5.66 -8.03 -0.11
CA PHE A 38 6.67 -7.09 0.37
C PHE A 38 7.94 -7.83 0.79
N LYS A 39 9.09 -7.40 0.24
CA LYS A 39 10.41 -7.81 0.76
C LYS A 39 11.07 -6.62 1.42
N ILE A 40 11.32 -6.75 2.72
CA ILE A 40 12.06 -5.77 3.53
C ILE A 40 13.37 -6.36 4.04
N HIS A 41 14.35 -5.49 4.28
CA HIS A 41 15.57 -5.93 4.94
C HIS A 41 15.31 -6.24 6.42
N LYS A 42 15.96 -7.27 6.96
CA LYS A 42 15.74 -7.74 8.34
C LYS A 42 15.93 -6.67 9.42
N SER A 43 16.79 -5.66 9.18
CA SER A 43 16.99 -4.54 10.11
C SER A 43 15.75 -3.66 10.30
N GLN A 44 14.78 -3.75 9.39
CA GLN A 44 13.52 -2.99 9.42
C GLN A 44 12.33 -3.84 9.89
N LYS A 45 12.57 -5.09 10.34
CA LYS A 45 11.51 -6.02 10.78
C LYS A 45 10.57 -5.41 11.83
N ARG A 46 11.13 -4.77 12.87
CA ARG A 46 10.35 -4.12 13.93
C ARG A 46 9.45 -2.99 13.41
N LEU A 47 9.90 -2.26 12.40
CA LEU A 47 9.12 -1.19 11.79
C LEU A 47 7.91 -1.76 11.04
N LEU A 48 8.10 -2.86 10.30
CA LEU A 48 7.02 -3.55 9.61
C LEU A 48 6.01 -4.15 10.60
N GLU A 49 6.48 -4.81 11.65
CA GLU A 49 5.60 -5.37 12.69
C GLU A 49 4.74 -4.29 13.34
N LYS A 50 5.33 -3.14 13.65
CA LYS A 50 4.59 -1.99 14.19
C LYS A 50 3.53 -1.48 13.22
N ILE A 51 3.87 -1.28 11.93
CA ILE A 51 2.90 -0.82 10.92
C ILE A 51 1.74 -1.81 10.78
N LEU A 52 2.02 -3.12 10.73
CA LEU A 52 0.98 -4.14 10.62
C LEU A 52 0.07 -4.16 11.85
N GLN A 53 0.64 -4.02 13.05
CA GLN A 53 -0.15 -3.91 14.29
C GLN A 53 -1.05 -2.67 14.29
N ASP A 54 -0.48 -1.50 14.00
CA ASP A 54 -1.18 -0.22 14.02
C ASP A 54 -2.26 -0.11 12.93
N THR A 55 -2.18 -0.90 11.85
CA THR A 55 -3.09 -0.80 10.69
C THR A 55 -4.16 -1.89 10.65
N ILE A 56 -3.86 -3.13 11.07
CA ILE A 56 -4.79 -4.27 10.96
C ILE A 56 -5.61 -4.47 12.24
N TYR A 57 -5.05 -4.15 13.41
CA TYR A 57 -5.68 -4.42 14.70
C TYR A 57 -6.36 -3.19 15.34
N LEU A 58 -6.73 -2.19 14.53
CA LEU A 58 -7.59 -1.08 14.96
C LEU A 58 -9.01 -1.56 15.30
#